data_AF-A0A419GND0-F1
#
_entry.id   AF-A0A419GND0-F1
#
_cell.length_a   1.000
_cell.length_b   1.000
_cell.length_c   1.000
_cell.angle_alpha   90.00
_cell.angle_beta   90.00
_cell.angle_gamma   90.00
#
_symmetry.space_group_name_H-M   'P 1'
#
loop_
_entity.id
_entity.type
_entity.pdbx_description
1 polymer ?
#
loop_
_entity_poly.entity_id
_entity_poly.type
_entity_poly.pdbx_seq_one_letter_code
_entity_poly.pdbx_strand_id
1 'polypeptide(L)'
;MKNLFYKFYIVGFMALTVWFIVIIWKVTFAHIIEEYHTRKEAIEIAKIKQQQEGEMKKSTFQKLILEGDERVKVYLGYKILEEKRIKGHFHHIGFDIGPDKRSHCIMCHGDMPHDNLKELRAFLNMHAFFVSCQTCHMRLEGTAKTGIYKWYDRASGEIVDSPVKKARPGSYVAKIIPFERVNGQLERIDSQDKIDFALEFKDKEKTLTEAQRSKAKKMIHQVVNKQPYVCEDCHRKDSPLLPFSELGYPKERIDSLTSTEVVGMIKNYTQFYMPRMLHPGETAPKEIQRDGTESKPTTLTLKTKQ
;
A
#
# COMPACT_ATOMS: atom_id res chain seq x y z
N MET A 1 12.42 82.18 -24.62
CA MET A 1 12.73 80.79 -24.20
C MET A 1 12.38 80.48 -22.75
N LYS A 2 12.69 81.32 -21.75
CA LYS A 2 12.42 81.05 -20.31
C LYS A 2 10.95 80.73 -19.96
N ASN A 3 9.96 81.41 -20.56
CA ASN A 3 8.54 81.15 -20.32
C ASN A 3 8.04 79.79 -20.84
N LEU A 4 8.71 79.23 -21.86
CA LEU A 4 8.35 77.92 -22.40
C LEU A 4 8.80 76.80 -21.44
N PHE A 5 10.04 76.90 -20.95
CA PHE A 5 10.60 75.98 -19.96
C PHE A 5 9.81 75.99 -18.65
N TYR A 6 9.35 77.16 -18.19
CA TYR A 6 8.52 77.25 -16.99
C TYR A 6 7.18 76.52 -17.12
N LYS A 7 6.52 76.61 -18.28
CA LYS A 7 5.27 75.88 -18.54
C LYS A 7 5.49 74.37 -18.58
N PHE A 8 6.55 73.90 -19.22
CA PHE A 8 6.91 72.47 -19.21
C PHE A 8 7.24 71.97 -17.81
N TYR A 9 7.92 72.78 -17.00
CA TYR A 9 8.21 72.45 -15.61
C TYR A 9 6.92 72.29 -14.78
N ILE A 10 5.96 73.21 -14.92
CA ILE A 10 4.67 73.10 -14.21
C ILE A 10 3.91 71.84 -14.63
N VAL A 11 3.81 71.58 -15.94
CA VAL A 11 3.09 70.39 -16.43
C VAL A 11 3.79 69.11 -15.97
N GLY A 12 5.13 69.06 -16.00
CA GLY A 12 5.91 67.94 -15.49
C GLY A 12 5.71 67.72 -14.00
N PHE A 13 5.69 68.79 -13.20
CA PHE A 13 5.44 68.72 -11.76
C PHE A 13 4.01 68.24 -11.45
N MET A 14 3.00 68.72 -12.18
CA MET A 14 1.62 68.23 -12.02
C MET A 14 1.49 66.73 -12.34
N ALA A 15 2.13 66.27 -13.42
CA ALA A 15 2.14 64.86 -13.79
C ALA A 15 2.83 64.01 -12.71
N LEU A 16 3.96 64.48 -12.17
CA LEU A 16 4.68 63.83 -11.08
C LEU A 16 3.80 63.73 -9.81
N THR A 17 3.06 64.79 -9.50
CA THR A 17 2.20 64.85 -8.30
C THR A 17 1.05 63.84 -8.40
N VAL A 18 0.38 63.75 -9.56
CA VAL A 18 -0.66 62.75 -9.81
C VAL A 18 -0.09 61.34 -9.74
N TRP A 19 1.11 61.12 -10.30
CA TRP A 19 1.78 59.83 -10.23
C TRP A 19 2.07 59.39 -8.80
N PHE A 20 2.57 60.29 -7.95
CA PHE A 20 2.80 60.01 -6.53
C PHE A 20 1.50 59.73 -5.77
N ILE A 21 0.40 60.44 -6.06
CA ILE A 21 -0.91 60.18 -5.44
C ILE A 21 -1.39 58.75 -5.75
N VAL A 22 -1.26 58.30 -7.00
CA VAL A 22 -1.64 56.93 -7.40
C VAL A 22 -0.77 55.88 -6.70
N ILE A 23 0.54 56.13 -6.58
CA ILE A 23 1.46 55.22 -5.86
C ILE A 23 1.10 55.15 -4.39
N ILE A 24 0.92 56.31 -3.73
CA ILE A 24 0.55 56.36 -2.31
C ILE A 24 -0.77 55.61 -2.11
N TRP A 25 -1.78 55.86 -2.94
CA TRP A 25 -3.07 55.15 -2.86
C TRP A 25 -2.92 53.63 -2.97
N LYS A 26 -2.12 53.14 -3.92
CA LYS A 26 -1.87 51.70 -4.07
C LYS A 26 -1.14 51.12 -2.87
N VAL A 27 -0.14 51.81 -2.32
CA VAL A 27 0.61 51.30 -1.15
C VAL A 27 -0.24 51.34 0.11
N THR A 28 -1.00 52.41 0.34
CA THR A 28 -1.75 52.60 1.59
C THR A 28 -3.11 51.91 1.61
N PHE A 29 -3.76 51.69 0.46
CA PHE A 29 -5.14 51.17 0.45
C PHE A 29 -5.32 49.83 -0.27
N ALA A 30 -4.35 49.34 -1.07
CA ALA A 30 -4.51 48.05 -1.76
C ALA A 30 -4.60 46.88 -0.77
N HIS A 31 -3.81 46.90 0.30
CA HIS A 31 -3.83 45.83 1.33
C HIS A 31 -5.17 45.79 2.09
N ILE A 32 -5.83 46.94 2.30
CA ILE A 32 -7.13 47.02 2.97
C ILE A 32 -8.23 46.39 2.11
N ILE A 33 -8.18 46.60 0.80
CA ILE A 33 -9.14 46.01 -0.15
C ILE A 33 -8.95 44.49 -0.22
N GLU A 34 -7.71 44.03 -0.33
CA GLU A 34 -7.37 42.60 -0.35
C GLU A 34 -7.75 41.90 0.96
N GLU A 35 -7.51 42.54 2.11
CA GLU A 35 -7.91 42.01 3.41
C GLU A 35 -9.44 41.97 3.58
N TYR A 36 -10.16 42.96 3.03
CA TYR A 36 -11.62 42.96 3.04
C TYR A 36 -12.21 41.81 2.20
N HIS A 37 -11.67 41.57 1.00
CA HIS A 37 -12.12 40.48 0.13
C HIS A 37 -11.81 39.11 0.74
N THR A 38 -10.59 38.90 1.23
CA THR A 38 -10.20 37.64 1.88
C THR A 38 -11.02 37.33 3.13
N ARG A 39 -11.35 38.34 3.95
CA ARG A 39 -12.27 38.16 5.10
C ARG A 39 -13.68 37.80 4.65
N LYS A 40 -14.19 38.40 3.57
CA LYS A 40 -15.53 38.07 3.04
C LYS A 40 -15.59 36.64 2.51
N GLU A 41 -14.58 36.22 1.76
CA GLU A 41 -14.47 34.84 1.26
C GLU A 41 -14.35 33.84 2.43
N ALA A 42 -13.55 34.15 3.45
CA ALA A 42 -13.44 33.30 4.63
C ALA A 42 -14.78 33.14 5.38
N ILE A 43 -15.58 34.22 5.46
CA ILE A 43 -16.92 34.18 6.07
C ILE A 43 -17.91 33.36 5.22
N GLU A 44 -17.86 33.49 3.89
CA GLU A 44 -18.70 32.69 2.99
C GLU A 44 -18.33 31.20 3.04
N ILE A 45 -17.03 30.88 3.03
CA ILE A 45 -16.53 29.51 3.18
C ILE A 45 -16.96 28.94 4.55
N ALA A 46 -16.87 29.72 5.63
CA ALA A 46 -17.31 29.30 6.96
C ALA A 46 -18.82 29.01 6.99
N LYS A 47 -19.66 29.84 6.36
CA LYS A 47 -21.10 29.60 6.24
C LYS A 47 -21.41 28.35 5.42
N ILE A 48 -20.76 28.18 4.27
CA ILE A 48 -20.91 26.99 3.41
C ILE A 48 -20.50 25.74 4.19
N LYS A 49 -19.37 25.78 4.90
CA LYS A 49 -18.89 24.66 5.71
C LYS A 49 -19.86 24.33 6.85
N GLN A 50 -20.40 25.33 7.53
CA GLN A 50 -21.35 25.13 8.63
C GLN A 50 -22.69 24.55 8.12
N GLN A 51 -23.14 25.00 6.96
CA GLN A 51 -24.35 24.48 6.29
C GLN A 51 -24.14 23.04 5.80
N GLN A 52 -22.98 22.75 5.19
CA GLN A 52 -22.57 21.41 4.78
C GLN A 52 -22.38 20.47 5.97
N GLU A 53 -21.82 20.92 7.10
CA GLU A 53 -21.69 20.13 8.32
C GLU A 53 -23.06 19.84 8.95
N GLY A 54 -23.99 20.79 8.92
CA GLY A 54 -25.37 20.60 9.38
C GLY A 54 -26.16 19.62 8.52
N GLU A 55 -26.06 19.74 7.20
CA GLU A 55 -26.68 18.81 6.24
C GLU A 55 -26.03 17.43 6.27
N MET A 56 -24.70 17.34 6.36
CA MET A 56 -23.99 16.08 6.56
C MET A 56 -24.46 15.42 7.85
N LYS A 57 -24.45 16.10 9.01
CA LYS A 57 -24.87 15.51 10.29
C LYS A 57 -26.31 14.97 10.24
N LYS A 58 -27.25 15.69 9.63
CA LYS A 58 -28.63 15.20 9.43
C LYS A 58 -28.68 13.99 8.50
N SER A 59 -27.95 14.01 7.37
CA SER A 59 -27.93 12.89 6.42
C SER A 59 -27.23 11.65 6.99
N THR A 60 -26.17 11.81 7.80
CA THR A 60 -25.39 10.72 8.38
C THR A 60 -26.21 9.98 9.44
N PHE A 61 -26.94 10.69 10.30
CA PHE A 61 -27.83 10.07 11.29
C PHE A 61 -28.98 9.30 10.62
N GLN A 62 -29.65 9.91 9.63
CA GLN A 62 -30.75 9.25 8.90
C GLN A 62 -30.26 8.06 8.08
N LYS A 63 -29.11 8.15 7.38
CA LYS A 63 -28.53 7.01 6.66
C LYS A 63 -28.08 5.87 7.57
N LEU A 64 -27.45 6.18 8.71
CA LEU A 64 -26.99 5.14 9.65
C LEU A 64 -28.15 4.32 10.25
N ILE A 65 -29.32 4.94 10.43
CA ILE A 65 -30.52 4.26 10.94
C ILE A 65 -31.32 3.58 9.81
N LEU A 66 -31.33 4.13 8.59
CA LEU A 66 -32.21 3.66 7.51
C LEU A 66 -31.53 2.78 6.43
N GLU A 67 -30.20 2.84 6.24
CA GLU A 67 -29.46 2.03 5.24
C GLU A 67 -28.78 0.77 5.85
N GLY A 68 -28.96 0.46 7.15
CA GLY A 68 -27.99 -0.31 7.93
C GLY A 68 -28.29 -1.76 8.35
N ASP A 69 -28.83 -2.61 7.46
CA ASP A 69 -28.87 -4.08 7.67
C ASP A 69 -27.99 -4.89 6.71
N GLU A 70 -27.38 -4.24 5.70
CA GLU A 70 -26.44 -4.91 4.81
C GLU A 70 -25.14 -5.23 5.58
N ARG A 71 -24.84 -6.51 5.78
CA ARG A 71 -23.59 -6.97 6.40
C ARG A 71 -22.57 -7.29 5.31
N VAL A 72 -21.34 -6.79 5.46
CA VAL A 72 -20.21 -7.19 4.61
C VAL A 72 -19.44 -8.29 5.33
N LYS A 73 -19.11 -9.35 4.60
CA LYS A 73 -18.18 -10.39 5.05
C LYS A 73 -16.77 -9.97 4.66
N VAL A 74 -15.91 -9.75 5.65
CA VAL A 74 -14.49 -9.46 5.46
C VAL A 74 -13.70 -10.71 5.83
N TYR A 75 -12.96 -11.25 4.87
CA TYR A 75 -12.11 -12.40 5.11
C TYR A 75 -10.75 -11.96 5.65
N LEU A 76 -10.46 -12.29 6.91
CA LEU A 76 -9.18 -12.02 7.57
C LEU A 76 -8.22 -13.22 7.46
N GLY A 77 -8.34 -14.09 6.46
CA GLY A 77 -7.44 -15.25 6.29
C GLY A 77 -7.61 -16.40 7.31
N TYR A 78 -7.99 -16.11 8.56
CA TYR A 78 -8.26 -17.11 9.60
C TYR A 78 -9.70 -17.05 10.12
N LYS A 79 -10.44 -15.97 9.83
CA LYS A 79 -11.82 -15.75 10.26
C LYS A 79 -12.56 -14.85 9.27
N ILE A 80 -13.85 -15.09 9.12
CA ILE A 80 -14.76 -14.15 8.43
C ILE A 80 -15.33 -13.22 9.50
N LEU A 81 -15.10 -11.92 9.37
CA LEU A 81 -15.78 -10.89 10.16
C LEU A 81 -17.02 -10.43 9.42
N GLU A 82 -18.16 -10.42 10.09
CA GLU A 82 -19.37 -9.78 9.59
C GLU A 82 -19.48 -8.40 10.22
N GLU A 83 -19.33 -7.37 9.40
CA GLU A 83 -19.42 -5.98 9.82
C GLU A 83 -20.62 -5.31 9.14
N LYS A 84 -21.30 -4.40 9.85
CA LYS A 84 -22.37 -3.61 9.23
C LYS A 84 -21.76 -2.69 8.18
N ARG A 85 -22.26 -2.74 6.95
CA ARG A 85 -21.80 -1.89 5.86
C ARG A 85 -22.19 -0.44 6.13
N ILE A 86 -21.21 0.35 6.55
CA ILE A 86 -21.36 1.81 6.63
C ILE A 86 -20.88 2.39 5.30
N LYS A 87 -21.82 2.93 4.52
CA LYS A 87 -21.56 3.56 3.21
C LYS A 87 -20.60 4.75 3.38
N GLY A 88 -19.47 4.71 2.68
CA GLY A 88 -18.43 5.75 2.75
C GLY A 88 -17.44 5.60 3.92
N HIS A 89 -17.56 4.56 4.75
CA HIS A 89 -16.57 4.27 5.79
C HIS A 89 -15.29 3.68 5.16
N PHE A 90 -14.16 4.34 5.44
CA PHE A 90 -12.86 4.06 4.82
C PHE A 90 -12.33 2.65 5.07
N HIS A 91 -12.77 1.94 6.12
CA HIS A 91 -12.35 0.55 6.36
C HIS A 91 -13.19 -0.49 5.58
N HIS A 92 -14.31 -0.09 4.96
CA HIS A 92 -15.12 -0.96 4.08
C HIS A 92 -14.69 -0.83 2.62
N ILE A 93 -13.38 -0.86 2.39
CA ILE A 93 -12.83 -1.08 1.05
C ILE A 93 -13.15 -2.54 0.74
N GLY A 94 -14.18 -2.78 -0.06
CA GLY A 94 -14.78 -4.11 -0.33
C GLY A 94 -13.86 -5.10 -1.06
N PHE A 95 -12.74 -5.44 -0.44
CA PHE A 95 -11.85 -6.52 -0.85
C PHE A 95 -12.40 -7.82 -0.29
N ASP A 96 -13.29 -8.46 -1.04
CA ASP A 96 -13.56 -9.88 -0.83
C ASP A 96 -12.55 -10.68 -1.65
N ILE A 97 -11.64 -11.31 -0.93
CA ILE A 97 -10.51 -12.01 -1.51
C ILE A 97 -10.76 -13.53 -1.49
N GLY A 98 -11.80 -14.04 -0.83
CA GLY A 98 -12.08 -15.49 -0.76
C GLY A 98 -10.93 -16.36 -0.21
N PRO A 99 -11.15 -17.65 0.07
CA PRO A 99 -10.08 -18.57 0.44
C PRO A 99 -9.36 -19.14 -0.79
N ASP A 100 -8.08 -19.47 -0.65
CA ASP A 100 -7.33 -20.26 -1.65
C ASP A 100 -7.41 -21.76 -1.34
N LYS A 101 -8.10 -22.51 -2.20
CA LYS A 101 -8.30 -23.95 -2.02
C LYS A 101 -7.20 -24.80 -2.66
N ARG A 102 -6.31 -24.18 -3.45
CA ARG A 102 -5.26 -24.89 -4.20
C ARG A 102 -3.92 -24.89 -3.46
N SER A 103 -3.58 -23.80 -2.80
CA SER A 103 -2.26 -23.64 -2.17
C SER A 103 -2.06 -24.58 -0.97
N HIS A 104 -1.16 -25.54 -1.11
CA HIS A 104 -0.75 -26.41 0.01
C HIS A 104 0.00 -25.67 1.12
N CYS A 105 0.62 -24.51 0.82
CA CYS A 105 1.28 -23.70 1.84
C CYS A 105 0.26 -23.13 2.84
N ILE A 106 -0.88 -22.65 2.33
CA ILE A 106 -1.94 -22.02 3.13
C ILE A 106 -2.63 -23.03 4.04
N MET A 107 -2.65 -24.31 3.67
CA MET A 107 -3.24 -25.38 4.49
C MET A 107 -2.61 -25.51 5.87
N CYS A 108 -1.36 -25.10 6.03
CA CYS A 108 -0.60 -25.13 7.28
C CYS A 108 -0.25 -23.73 7.81
N HIS A 109 -0.04 -22.73 6.94
CA HIS A 109 0.40 -21.38 7.32
C HIS A 109 -0.71 -20.31 7.32
N GLY A 110 -1.88 -20.59 6.75
CA GLY A 110 -2.96 -19.62 6.58
C GLY A 110 -2.74 -18.63 5.42
N ASP A 111 -3.78 -17.89 5.05
CA ASP A 111 -3.75 -16.94 3.91
C ASP A 111 -2.95 -15.66 4.19
N MET A 112 -2.63 -15.38 5.46
CA MET A 112 -1.83 -14.20 5.87
C MET A 112 -0.67 -14.64 6.77
N PRO A 113 0.34 -15.31 6.19
CA PRO A 113 1.40 -15.97 6.95
C PRO A 113 2.49 -15.01 7.46
N HIS A 114 2.47 -13.74 7.08
CA HIS A 114 3.49 -12.78 7.50
C HIS A 114 3.07 -12.12 8.81
N ASP A 115 3.89 -12.28 9.83
CA ASP A 115 3.73 -11.65 11.15
C ASP A 115 5.06 -11.10 11.72
N ASN A 116 6.20 -11.68 11.35
CA ASN A 116 7.50 -11.39 11.95
C ASN A 116 8.00 -9.94 11.79
N LEU A 117 7.76 -9.31 10.62
CA LEU A 117 8.18 -7.92 10.34
C LEU A 117 6.96 -7.01 10.41
N LYS A 118 6.76 -6.34 11.55
CA LYS A 118 5.55 -5.54 11.83
C LYS A 118 5.32 -4.45 10.77
N GLU A 119 6.40 -3.83 10.31
CA GLU A 119 6.42 -2.70 9.37
C GLU A 119 6.00 -3.12 7.95
N LEU A 120 6.34 -4.35 7.55
CA LEU A 120 6.07 -4.87 6.20
C LEU A 120 4.90 -5.85 6.15
N ARG A 121 4.39 -6.25 7.32
CA ARG A 121 3.35 -7.27 7.48
C ARG A 121 2.15 -7.05 6.56
N ALA A 122 1.62 -5.83 6.56
CA ALA A 122 0.44 -5.47 5.77
C ALA A 122 0.72 -5.58 4.26
N PHE A 123 1.89 -5.11 3.80
CA PHE A 123 2.28 -5.19 2.40
C PHE A 123 2.45 -6.63 1.95
N LEU A 124 3.16 -7.46 2.72
CA LEU A 124 3.42 -8.84 2.35
C LEU A 124 2.13 -9.68 2.36
N ASN A 125 1.28 -9.51 3.38
CA ASN A 125 -0.02 -10.19 3.41
C ASN A 125 -0.95 -9.72 2.28
N MET A 126 -0.86 -8.46 1.87
CA MET A 126 -1.60 -7.98 0.70
C MET A 126 -1.16 -8.68 -0.59
N HIS A 127 0.13 -8.95 -0.78
CA HIS A 127 0.61 -9.70 -1.95
C HIS A 127 0.10 -11.13 -1.97
N ALA A 128 -0.04 -11.79 -0.81
CA ALA A 128 -0.55 -13.15 -0.71
C ALA A 128 -1.98 -13.33 -1.28
N PHE A 129 -2.71 -12.24 -1.49
CA PHE A 129 -4.04 -12.25 -2.09
C PHE A 129 -4.05 -12.53 -3.59
N PHE A 130 -2.99 -12.15 -4.32
CA PHE A 130 -2.90 -12.33 -5.79
C PHE A 130 -1.54 -12.83 -6.28
N VAL A 131 -0.60 -13.11 -5.38
CA VAL A 131 0.69 -13.73 -5.67
C VAL A 131 0.79 -15.01 -4.86
N SER A 132 1.12 -16.12 -5.49
CA SER A 132 1.30 -17.40 -4.80
C SER A 132 2.51 -17.36 -3.87
N CYS A 133 2.47 -18.11 -2.77
CA CYS A 133 3.58 -18.21 -1.83
C CYS A 133 4.88 -18.61 -2.54
N GLN A 134 4.76 -19.52 -3.52
CA GLN A 134 5.88 -20.06 -4.28
C GLN A 134 6.56 -19.00 -5.17
N THR A 135 5.83 -17.99 -5.63
CA THR A 135 6.41 -16.89 -6.42
C THR A 135 7.52 -16.18 -5.66
N CYS A 136 7.35 -15.97 -4.35
CA CYS A 136 8.33 -15.29 -3.51
C CYS A 136 9.31 -16.26 -2.83
N HIS A 137 8.81 -17.43 -2.41
CA HIS A 137 9.55 -18.34 -1.55
C HIS A 137 10.28 -19.48 -2.29
N MET A 138 10.05 -19.65 -3.60
CA MET A 138 10.71 -20.67 -4.41
C MET A 138 11.44 -20.02 -5.59
N ARG A 139 12.75 -19.80 -5.43
CA ARG A 139 13.64 -19.21 -6.42
C ARG A 139 14.12 -20.29 -7.38
N LEU A 140 13.57 -20.25 -8.60
CA LEU A 140 14.01 -21.10 -9.69
C LEU A 140 15.34 -20.59 -10.26
N GLU A 141 16.31 -21.49 -10.37
CA GLU A 141 17.66 -21.22 -10.88
C GLU A 141 18.05 -22.25 -11.95
N GLY A 142 19.12 -21.96 -12.71
CA GLY A 142 19.65 -22.86 -13.73
C GLY A 142 18.61 -23.28 -14.77
N THR A 143 18.55 -24.58 -15.07
CA THR A 143 17.66 -25.17 -16.07
C THR A 143 16.18 -25.15 -15.68
N ALA A 144 15.86 -25.01 -14.40
CA ALA A 144 14.48 -24.96 -13.90
C ALA A 144 13.86 -23.57 -14.07
N LYS A 145 14.66 -22.51 -14.21
CA LYS A 145 14.19 -21.12 -14.37
C LYS A 145 13.62 -20.91 -15.77
N THR A 146 12.31 -20.65 -15.85
CA THR A 146 11.60 -20.45 -17.12
C THR A 146 11.28 -18.98 -17.40
N GLY A 147 11.15 -18.16 -16.35
CA GLY A 147 10.59 -16.80 -16.45
C GLY A 147 9.08 -16.77 -16.74
N ILE A 148 8.42 -17.93 -16.76
CA ILE A 148 7.00 -18.03 -17.11
C ILE A 148 6.16 -18.00 -15.83
N TYR A 149 5.20 -17.07 -15.81
CA TYR A 149 4.23 -16.90 -14.74
C TYR A 149 2.84 -16.85 -15.33
N LYS A 150 1.87 -17.52 -14.69
CA LYS A 150 0.47 -17.47 -15.12
C LYS A 150 -0.45 -17.25 -13.94
N TRP A 151 -1.69 -16.88 -14.25
CA TRP A 151 -2.76 -16.77 -13.27
C TRP A 151 -3.42 -18.14 -13.06
N TYR A 152 -3.73 -18.47 -11.81
CA TYR A 152 -4.61 -19.60 -11.49
C TYR A 152 -5.78 -19.14 -10.63
N ASP A 153 -6.96 -19.67 -10.90
CA ASP A 153 -8.15 -19.42 -10.09
C ASP A 153 -8.02 -20.08 -8.72
N ARG A 154 -8.35 -19.35 -7.66
CA ARG A 154 -8.13 -19.79 -6.29
C ARG A 154 -9.11 -20.85 -5.81
N ALA A 155 -10.28 -20.93 -6.42
CA ALA A 155 -11.32 -21.86 -6.06
C ALA A 155 -11.17 -23.19 -6.81
N SER A 156 -10.96 -23.14 -8.13
CA SER A 156 -10.79 -24.35 -8.97
C SER A 156 -9.35 -24.83 -9.04
N GLY A 157 -8.37 -23.94 -8.86
CA GLY A 157 -6.96 -24.24 -9.07
C GLY A 157 -6.55 -24.22 -10.55
N GLU A 158 -7.47 -23.97 -11.49
CA GLU A 158 -7.19 -23.99 -12.92
C GLU A 158 -6.39 -22.77 -13.39
N ILE A 159 -5.60 -22.93 -14.46
CA ILE A 159 -4.93 -21.80 -15.10
C ILE A 159 -5.96 -20.98 -15.87
N VAL A 160 -5.96 -19.66 -15.65
CA VAL A 160 -6.94 -18.73 -16.23
C VAL A 160 -6.24 -17.58 -16.93
N ASP A 161 -6.99 -16.88 -17.79
CA ASP A 161 -6.55 -15.62 -18.38
C ASP A 161 -6.38 -14.54 -17.31
N SER A 162 -5.59 -13.52 -17.66
CA SER A 162 -5.34 -12.39 -16.77
C SER A 162 -6.64 -11.69 -16.33
N PRO A 163 -6.92 -11.58 -15.02
CA PRO A 163 -8.07 -10.85 -14.51
C PRO A 163 -7.85 -9.34 -14.49
N VAL A 164 -6.63 -8.85 -14.78
CA VAL A 164 -6.20 -7.47 -14.55
C VAL A 164 -7.08 -6.44 -15.25
N LYS A 165 -7.58 -6.75 -16.46
CA LYS A 165 -8.45 -5.84 -17.21
C LYS A 165 -9.91 -5.81 -16.73
N LYS A 166 -10.35 -6.87 -16.03
CA LYS A 166 -11.75 -7.09 -15.65
C LYS A 166 -12.03 -6.77 -14.18
N ALA A 167 -10.98 -6.70 -13.36
CA ALA A 167 -11.08 -6.54 -11.92
C ALA A 167 -10.34 -5.29 -11.43
N ARG A 168 -10.72 -4.82 -10.23
CA ARG A 168 -10.01 -3.72 -9.57
C ARG A 168 -8.60 -4.20 -9.17
N PRO A 169 -7.58 -3.32 -9.22
CA PRO A 169 -6.22 -3.68 -8.81
C PRO A 169 -6.18 -4.25 -7.39
N GLY A 170 -5.59 -5.45 -7.25
CA GLY A 170 -5.46 -6.15 -5.97
C GLY A 170 -6.71 -6.95 -5.54
N SER A 171 -7.82 -6.81 -6.26
CA SER A 171 -9.06 -7.57 -6.02
C SER A 171 -9.23 -8.69 -7.05
N TYR A 172 -8.27 -9.61 -7.12
CA TYR A 172 -8.28 -10.71 -8.06
C TYR A 172 -8.74 -12.01 -7.40
N VAL A 173 -9.63 -12.74 -8.06
CA VAL A 173 -10.04 -14.11 -7.67
C VAL A 173 -8.99 -15.16 -8.06
N ALA A 174 -7.90 -14.73 -8.69
CA ALA A 174 -6.80 -15.55 -9.16
C ALA A 174 -5.46 -15.09 -8.56
N LYS A 175 -4.47 -15.99 -8.54
CA LYS A 175 -3.10 -15.70 -8.10
C LYS A 175 -2.08 -15.98 -9.18
N ILE A 176 -0.99 -15.23 -9.17
CA ILE A 176 0.19 -15.44 -10.03
C ILE A 176 1.01 -16.60 -9.48
N ILE A 177 1.44 -17.52 -10.33
CA ILE A 177 2.28 -18.67 -9.97
C ILE A 177 3.40 -18.90 -11.01
N PRO A 178 4.63 -19.26 -10.57
CA PRO A 178 5.71 -19.60 -11.49
C PRO A 178 5.54 -21.01 -12.06
N PHE A 179 6.08 -21.18 -13.27
CA PHE A 179 6.26 -22.48 -13.89
C PHE A 179 7.76 -22.84 -13.87
N GLU A 180 8.04 -24.12 -13.66
CA GLU A 180 9.38 -24.69 -13.70
C GLU A 180 9.53 -25.64 -14.88
N ARG A 181 10.77 -25.86 -15.31
CA ARG A 181 11.08 -26.86 -16.34
C ARG A 181 11.46 -28.17 -15.68
N VAL A 182 10.63 -29.19 -15.84
CA VAL A 182 10.86 -30.55 -15.34
C VAL A 182 10.98 -31.48 -16.55
N ASN A 183 12.13 -32.13 -16.71
CA ASN A 183 12.39 -33.05 -17.84
C ASN A 183 12.08 -32.45 -19.23
N GLY A 184 12.34 -31.15 -19.39
CA GLY A 184 12.07 -30.42 -20.64
C GLY A 184 10.62 -29.96 -20.82
N GLN A 185 9.69 -30.40 -19.97
CA GLN A 185 8.31 -29.96 -19.96
C GLN A 185 8.09 -28.80 -18.99
N LEU A 186 7.14 -27.95 -19.32
CA LEU A 186 6.77 -26.81 -18.50
C LEU A 186 5.67 -27.22 -17.53
N GLU A 187 5.95 -27.16 -16.24
CA GLU A 187 5.02 -27.57 -15.19
C GLU A 187 4.83 -26.45 -14.17
N ARG A 188 3.69 -26.45 -13.48
CA ARG A 188 3.50 -25.56 -12.34
C ARG A 188 4.38 -26.01 -11.19
N ILE A 189 4.91 -25.04 -10.45
CA ILE A 189 5.75 -25.33 -9.29
C ILE A 189 5.02 -26.08 -8.15
N ASP A 190 3.69 -25.97 -8.09
CA ASP A 190 2.79 -26.64 -7.14
C ASP A 190 2.10 -27.85 -7.77
N SER A 191 2.91 -28.83 -8.23
CA SER A 191 2.39 -30.07 -8.80
C SER A 191 1.41 -30.78 -7.86
N GLN A 192 0.52 -31.61 -8.44
CA GLN A 192 -0.47 -32.36 -7.67
C GLN A 192 0.20 -33.24 -6.60
N ASP A 193 1.30 -33.92 -6.95
CA ASP A 193 2.09 -34.73 -6.01
C ASP A 193 2.57 -33.95 -4.78
N LYS A 194 3.04 -32.71 -4.96
CA LYS A 194 3.47 -31.85 -3.84
C LYS A 194 2.30 -31.49 -2.94
N ILE A 195 1.12 -31.26 -3.51
CA ILE A 195 -0.10 -30.92 -2.77
C ILE A 195 -0.62 -32.15 -2.01
N ASP A 196 -0.70 -33.30 -2.67
CA ASP A 196 -1.16 -34.55 -2.07
C ASP A 196 -0.23 -34.97 -0.93
N PHE A 197 1.09 -34.82 -1.11
CA PHE A 197 2.06 -35.08 -0.05
C PHE A 197 1.85 -34.18 1.18
N ALA A 198 1.62 -32.88 0.96
CA ALA A 198 1.38 -31.93 2.04
C ALA A 198 0.05 -32.21 2.77
N LEU A 199 -1.00 -32.59 2.03
CA LEU A 199 -2.29 -33.01 2.58
C LEU A 199 -2.15 -34.28 3.42
N GLU A 200 -1.51 -35.31 2.89
CA GLU A 200 -1.27 -36.56 3.62
C GLU A 200 -0.46 -36.32 4.89
N PHE A 201 0.57 -35.47 4.82
CA PHE A 201 1.34 -35.08 5.98
C PHE A 201 0.48 -34.39 7.04
N LYS A 202 -0.37 -33.44 6.63
CA LYS A 202 -1.29 -32.72 7.54
C LYS A 202 -2.25 -33.68 8.25
N ASP A 203 -2.81 -34.66 7.54
CA ASP A 203 -3.74 -35.63 8.09
C ASP A 203 -3.07 -36.61 9.05
N LYS A 204 -1.82 -37.01 8.75
CA LYS A 204 -1.06 -37.98 9.55
C LYS A 204 -0.11 -37.36 10.58
N GLU A 205 0.04 -36.04 10.66
CA GLU A 205 1.08 -35.39 11.50
C GLU A 205 1.07 -35.89 12.95
N LYS A 206 -0.12 -36.09 13.51
CA LYS A 206 -0.32 -36.54 14.90
C LYS A 206 0.08 -38.00 15.14
N THR A 207 0.04 -38.85 14.11
CA THR A 207 0.37 -40.28 14.20
C THR A 207 1.84 -40.56 13.89
N LEU A 208 2.57 -39.58 13.35
CA LEU A 208 3.98 -39.71 13.00
C LEU A 208 4.89 -39.50 14.21
N THR A 209 6.00 -40.23 14.25
CA THR A 209 7.09 -39.98 15.20
C THR A 209 7.75 -38.63 14.91
N GLU A 210 8.50 -38.09 15.87
CA GLU A 210 9.23 -36.84 15.69
C GLU A 210 10.22 -36.90 14.51
N ALA A 211 10.94 -38.02 14.37
CA ALA A 211 11.87 -38.24 13.27
C ALA A 211 11.14 -38.26 11.91
N GLN A 212 9.99 -38.93 11.82
CA GLN A 212 9.17 -38.96 10.61
C GLN A 212 8.62 -37.58 10.27
N ARG A 213 8.11 -36.82 11.27
CA ARG A 213 7.65 -35.45 11.08
C ARG A 213 8.75 -34.54 10.57
N SER A 214 9.94 -34.62 11.17
CA SER A 214 11.10 -33.82 10.74
C SER A 214 11.49 -34.13 9.29
N LYS A 215 11.53 -35.41 8.92
CA LYS A 215 11.81 -35.84 7.54
C LYS A 215 10.76 -35.33 6.55
N ALA A 216 9.47 -35.46 6.87
CA ALA A 216 8.38 -34.98 6.03
C ALA A 216 8.41 -33.46 5.86
N LYS A 217 8.60 -32.71 6.96
CA LYS A 217 8.77 -31.24 6.91
C LYS A 217 9.96 -30.86 6.04
N LYS A 218 11.09 -31.56 6.14
CA LYS A 218 12.25 -31.29 5.28
C LYS A 218 11.96 -31.50 3.79
N MET A 219 11.17 -32.51 3.44
CA MET A 219 10.77 -32.76 2.04
C MET A 219 9.82 -31.66 1.53
N ILE A 220 8.81 -31.27 2.31
CA ILE A 220 7.88 -30.17 1.94
C ILE A 220 8.63 -28.86 1.69
N HIS A 221 9.58 -28.52 2.58
CA HIS A 221 10.31 -27.26 2.51
C HIS A 221 11.59 -27.32 1.67
N GLN A 222 11.90 -28.46 1.04
CA GLN A 222 13.15 -28.61 0.27
C GLN A 222 13.26 -27.59 -0.86
N VAL A 223 12.13 -27.24 -1.47
CA VAL A 223 12.03 -26.27 -2.58
C VAL A 223 11.88 -24.82 -2.11
N VAL A 224 11.78 -24.58 -0.79
CA VAL A 224 11.62 -23.26 -0.20
C VAL A 224 12.99 -22.67 0.11
N ASN A 225 13.29 -21.50 -0.44
CA ASN A 225 14.55 -20.81 -0.19
C ASN A 225 14.55 -20.15 1.18
N LYS A 226 15.73 -20.16 1.83
CA LYS A 226 15.95 -19.44 3.09
C LYS A 226 15.74 -17.93 2.96
N GLN A 227 16.06 -17.38 1.79
CA GLN A 227 15.88 -15.97 1.46
C GLN A 227 14.84 -15.86 0.34
N PRO A 228 13.63 -15.32 0.63
CA PRO A 228 12.64 -15.09 -0.41
C PRO A 228 13.08 -13.96 -1.35
N TYR A 229 12.39 -13.83 -2.48
CA TYR A 229 12.46 -12.62 -3.29
C TYR A 229 12.01 -11.41 -2.46
N VAL A 230 12.72 -10.29 -2.62
CA VAL A 230 12.44 -9.02 -1.95
C VAL A 230 11.73 -8.06 -2.90
N CYS A 231 11.29 -6.90 -2.39
CA CYS A 231 10.53 -5.93 -3.15
C CYS A 231 11.22 -5.55 -4.48
N GLU A 232 12.54 -5.32 -4.45
CA GLU A 232 13.32 -4.92 -5.64
C GLU A 232 13.41 -6.01 -6.70
N ASP A 233 13.22 -7.28 -6.36
CA ASP A 233 13.26 -8.35 -7.36
C ASP A 233 12.10 -8.22 -8.33
N CYS A 234 10.93 -7.76 -7.87
CA CYS A 234 9.74 -7.55 -8.71
C CYS A 234 9.56 -6.08 -9.14
N HIS A 235 9.85 -5.13 -8.25
CA HIS A 235 9.57 -3.70 -8.44
C HIS A 235 10.82 -2.94 -8.91
N ARG A 236 11.37 -3.36 -10.05
CA ARG A 236 12.52 -2.72 -10.71
C ARG A 236 12.23 -2.52 -12.19
N LYS A 237 12.79 -1.45 -12.76
CA LYS A 237 12.64 -1.15 -14.20
C LYS A 237 13.39 -2.17 -15.06
N ASP A 238 14.62 -2.47 -14.67
CA ASP A 238 15.50 -3.31 -15.48
C ASP A 238 15.31 -4.77 -15.12
N SER A 239 14.70 -5.59 -15.98
CA SER A 239 14.55 -7.04 -15.75
C SER A 239 13.82 -7.40 -14.44
N PRO A 240 12.56 -6.96 -14.23
CA PRO A 240 11.75 -7.40 -13.11
C PRO A 240 11.52 -8.93 -13.15
N LEU A 241 11.40 -9.56 -11.97
CA LEU A 241 11.10 -10.98 -11.84
C LEU A 241 9.78 -11.35 -12.53
N LEU A 242 8.75 -10.52 -12.35
CA LEU A 242 7.43 -10.74 -12.90
C LEU A 242 7.31 -10.11 -14.30
N PRO A 243 6.92 -10.88 -15.33
CA PRO A 243 6.68 -10.34 -16.67
C PRO A 243 5.32 -9.63 -16.70
N PHE A 244 5.23 -8.42 -16.13
CA PHE A 244 3.95 -7.73 -15.91
C PHE A 244 3.13 -7.55 -17.19
N SER A 245 3.77 -7.32 -18.34
CA SER A 245 3.07 -7.19 -19.63
C SER A 245 2.38 -8.50 -20.03
N GLU A 246 3.07 -9.64 -19.89
CA GLU A 246 2.51 -10.97 -20.17
C GLU A 246 1.42 -11.35 -19.17
N LEU A 247 1.54 -10.88 -17.92
CA LEU A 247 0.52 -11.01 -16.89
C LEU A 247 -0.70 -10.10 -17.13
N GLY A 248 -0.71 -9.29 -18.19
CA GLY A 248 -1.85 -8.50 -18.64
C GLY A 248 -1.95 -7.10 -18.02
N TYR A 249 -0.91 -6.62 -17.33
CA TYR A 249 -0.90 -5.27 -16.78
C TYR A 249 -0.73 -4.22 -17.89
N PRO A 250 -1.52 -3.12 -17.88
CA PRO A 250 -1.36 -2.02 -18.83
C PRO A 250 -0.07 -1.24 -18.53
N LYS A 251 0.51 -0.61 -19.55
CA LYS A 251 1.83 0.04 -19.47
C LYS A 251 1.90 1.06 -18.34
N GLU A 252 0.88 1.88 -18.18
CA GLU A 252 0.80 2.91 -17.12
C GLU A 252 0.87 2.28 -15.73
N ARG A 253 0.29 1.09 -15.57
CA ARG A 253 0.37 0.35 -14.31
C ARG A 253 1.73 -0.30 -14.11
N ILE A 254 2.35 -0.82 -15.17
CA ILE A 254 3.73 -1.36 -15.11
C ILE A 254 4.70 -0.26 -14.69
N ASP A 255 4.58 0.92 -15.30
CA ASP A 255 5.40 2.08 -14.97
C ASP A 255 5.23 2.43 -13.48
N SER A 256 3.99 2.54 -13.01
CA SER A 256 3.68 2.77 -11.59
C SER A 256 4.22 1.68 -10.66
N LEU A 257 4.16 0.40 -11.04
CA LEU A 257 4.65 -0.72 -10.23
C LEU A 257 6.18 -0.79 -10.19
N THR A 258 6.87 -0.33 -11.22
CA THR A 258 8.34 -0.39 -11.33
C THR A 258 9.04 0.92 -10.96
N SER A 259 8.28 2.01 -10.81
CA SER A 259 8.78 3.33 -10.39
C SER A 259 8.53 3.63 -8.92
N THR A 260 8.04 2.70 -8.11
CA THR A 260 7.47 3.02 -6.79
C THR A 260 8.50 3.61 -5.83
N GLU A 261 8.20 4.82 -5.36
CA GLU A 261 8.88 5.51 -4.26
C GLU A 261 8.79 4.69 -2.96
N VAL A 262 7.74 3.86 -2.82
CA VAL A 262 7.52 2.96 -1.68
C VAL A 262 8.68 1.98 -1.49
N VAL A 263 9.25 1.44 -2.56
CA VAL A 263 10.41 0.53 -2.47
C VAL A 263 11.65 1.28 -2.00
N GLY A 264 11.87 2.47 -2.56
CA GLY A 264 12.92 3.38 -2.09
C GLY A 264 12.73 3.78 -0.63
N MET A 265 11.48 4.04 -0.22
CA MET A 265 11.15 4.38 1.16
C MET A 265 11.44 3.21 2.10
N ILE A 266 10.99 2.00 1.79
CA ILE A 266 11.23 0.81 2.62
C ILE A 266 12.73 0.50 2.74
N LYS A 267 13.48 0.67 1.65
CA LYS A 267 14.94 0.42 1.64
C LYS A 267 15.72 1.48 2.41
N ASN A 268 15.41 2.75 2.18
CA ASN A 268 16.21 3.85 2.68
C ASN A 268 15.75 4.33 4.06
N TYR A 269 14.48 4.14 4.42
CA TYR A 269 13.94 4.43 5.74
C TYR A 269 13.83 3.13 6.53
N THR A 270 14.97 2.65 7.02
CA THR A 270 15.01 1.60 8.04
C THR A 270 14.36 2.03 9.36
N GLN A 271 14.16 3.35 9.55
CA GLN A 271 13.37 3.92 10.64
C GLN A 271 12.29 4.84 10.08
N PHE A 272 11.04 4.36 10.10
CA PHE A 272 9.88 5.20 9.86
C PHE A 272 9.45 5.83 11.19
N TYR A 273 9.81 7.09 11.41
CA TYR A 273 9.34 7.83 12.58
C TYR A 273 7.89 8.27 12.34
N MET A 274 6.92 7.52 12.89
CA MET A 274 5.57 8.05 12.99
C MET A 274 5.61 9.27 13.92
N PRO A 275 4.98 10.40 13.55
CA PRO A 275 4.76 11.49 14.49
C PRO A 275 4.11 10.97 15.78
N ARG A 276 4.60 11.40 16.95
CA ARG A 276 4.08 10.96 18.26
C ARG A 276 2.55 11.03 18.36
N MET A 277 1.94 12.03 17.71
CA MET A 277 0.48 12.23 17.66
C MET A 277 -0.31 11.09 16.98
N LEU A 278 0.33 10.24 16.17
CA LEU A 278 -0.31 9.15 15.43
C LEU A 278 -0.10 7.77 16.07
N HIS A 279 0.60 7.70 17.20
CA HIS A 279 0.77 6.43 17.92
C HIS A 279 -0.54 6.06 18.64
N PRO A 280 -1.11 4.87 18.39
CA PRO A 280 -2.31 4.43 19.08
C PRO A 280 -1.96 4.07 20.53
N GLY A 281 -2.20 5.00 21.46
CA GLY A 281 -2.43 4.71 22.88
C GLY A 281 -1.31 4.02 23.67
N GLU A 282 -0.10 3.85 23.13
CA GLU A 282 1.03 3.41 23.94
C GLU A 282 1.37 4.52 24.94
N THR A 283 1.12 4.26 26.22
CA THR A 283 1.63 5.09 27.29
C THR A 283 3.13 5.21 27.11
N ALA A 284 3.60 6.47 27.01
CA ALA A 284 4.99 6.78 26.80
C ALA A 284 5.89 5.95 27.73
N PRO A 285 7.05 5.46 27.26
CA PRO A 285 8.04 4.86 28.15
C PRO A 285 8.34 5.86 29.27
N LYS A 286 8.18 5.42 30.52
CA LYS A 286 8.63 6.18 31.69
C LYS A 286 10.16 6.24 31.65
N GLU A 287 10.71 7.31 31.08
CA GLU A 287 11.79 8.12 31.66
C GLU A 287 12.26 9.17 30.64
N ILE A 288 11.91 10.43 30.91
CA ILE A 288 12.84 11.54 30.65
C ILE A 288 12.80 12.37 31.93
N GLN A 289 13.68 12.04 32.89
CA GLN A 289 14.09 13.05 33.85
C GLN A 289 14.86 14.11 33.06
N ARG A 290 14.40 15.34 33.17
CA ARG A 290 15.06 16.52 32.63
C ARG A 290 16.37 16.72 33.39
N ASP A 291 17.48 16.43 32.74
CA ASP A 291 18.71 17.17 33.01
C ASP A 291 19.22 17.72 31.68
N GLY A 292 19.57 19.00 31.70
CA GLY A 292 19.88 19.85 30.55
C GLY A 292 21.25 19.57 29.95
N THR A 293 21.51 18.32 29.57
CA THR A 293 22.67 17.97 28.75
C THR A 293 22.20 17.27 27.48
N GLU A 294 22.67 17.78 26.33
CA GLU A 294 22.44 17.23 24.99
C GLU A 294 22.58 15.70 24.98
N SER A 295 21.45 15.00 24.93
CA SER A 295 21.45 13.55 24.74
C SER A 295 21.59 13.25 23.26
N LYS A 296 22.75 12.68 22.90
CA LYS A 296 22.99 12.09 21.59
C LYS A 296 21.90 11.05 21.27
N PRO A 297 21.48 10.93 20.00
CA PRO A 297 20.49 9.93 19.61
C PRO A 297 20.99 8.53 19.92
N THR A 298 20.23 7.79 20.74
CA THR A 298 20.50 6.39 21.07
C THR A 298 20.43 5.54 19.80
N THR A 299 21.59 5.08 19.35
CA THR A 299 21.73 4.20 18.19
C THR A 299 21.37 2.77 18.60
N LEU A 300 20.26 2.24 18.08
CA LEU A 300 19.97 0.81 18.14
C LEU A 300 20.71 0.12 16.99
N THR A 301 21.90 -0.40 17.30
CA THR A 301 22.66 -1.25 16.37
C THR A 301 21.99 -2.62 16.26
N LEU A 302 21.51 -2.94 15.06
CA LEU A 302 21.14 -4.31 14.68
C LEU A 302 22.41 -5.17 14.69
N LYS A 303 22.59 -6.01 15.72
CA LYS A 303 23.58 -7.09 15.67
C LYS A 303 23.12 -8.14 14.66
N THR A 304 23.71 -8.15 13.48
CA THR A 304 23.73 -9.31 12.59
C THR A 304 24.47 -10.44 13.28
N LYS A 305 23.77 -11.50 13.69
CA LYS A 305 24.39 -12.79 13.99
C LYS A 305 24.50 -13.58 12.68
N GLN A 306 25.73 -14.03 12.41
CA GLN A 306 26.12 -14.97 11.36
C GLN A 306 25.35 -16.29 11.46
#